data_AF-A0A928E7V1-F1
#
_entry.id   AF-A0A928E7V1-F1
#
_cell.length_a   1.000
_cell.length_b   1.000
_cell.length_c   1.000
_cell.angle_alpha   90.00
_cell.angle_beta   90.00
_cell.angle_gamma   90.00
#
_symmetry.space_group_name_H-M   'P 1'
#
loop_
_entity.id
_entity.type
_entity.pdbx_description
1 polymer ?
#
loop_
_entity_poly.entity_id
_entity_poly.type
_entity_poly.pdbx_seq_one_letter_code
_entity_poly.pdbx_strand_id
1 'polypeptide(L)'
;MKFKLLYFGDILINPKKRAQHIADIRMQFHPQLKKLVEHSPWNNLTQYMVPDPTKSPITTRHVGGIDWNPIITPNLKLIAELDIQMLHPEIVGVPRSDIDNRVKTIMDGLRCPQNEHEIGANTPRDKGPIYTLLDDDHLITKLSVNTSHLLDSEIFANHAQRTPDSVFMMIDVNVRVAEGTLENLPFMV
;
A
#
# COMPACT_ATOMS: atom_id res chain seq x y z
N MET A 1 9.44 -0.88 13.31
CA MET A 1 9.08 0.54 13.04
C MET A 1 7.61 0.67 12.72
N LYS A 2 6.95 1.78 13.12
CA LYS A 2 5.50 1.93 12.97
C LYS A 2 5.14 3.23 12.25
N PHE A 3 4.19 3.15 11.33
CA PHE A 3 3.59 4.30 10.67
C PHE A 3 2.15 4.00 10.25
N LYS A 4 1.41 5.04 9.86
CA LYS A 4 0.02 4.91 9.43
C LYS A 4 -0.12 5.32 7.97
N LEU A 5 -0.88 4.54 7.21
CA LEU A 5 -1.37 4.91 5.89
C LEU A 5 -2.85 5.21 5.99
N LEU A 6 -3.29 6.22 5.25
CA LEU A 6 -4.69 6.62 5.16
C LEU A 6 -5.20 6.39 3.75
N TYR A 7 -6.43 5.92 3.65
CA TYR A 7 -7.12 5.77 2.37
C TYR A 7 -8.55 6.27 2.51
N PHE A 8 -9.01 7.00 1.51
CA PHE A 8 -10.39 7.43 1.42
C PHE A 8 -10.87 7.30 -0.03
N GLY A 9 -11.88 6.46 -0.23
CA GLY A 9 -12.40 6.19 -1.55
C GLY A 9 -13.18 4.88 -1.59
N ASP A 10 -13.59 4.52 -2.80
CA ASP A 10 -14.38 3.32 -3.04
C ASP A 10 -13.49 2.09 -3.07
N ILE A 11 -13.90 1.02 -2.38
CA ILE A 11 -13.25 -0.30 -2.50
C ILE A 11 -14.26 -1.24 -3.13
N LEU A 12 -14.13 -1.41 -4.44
CA LEU A 12 -15.01 -2.24 -5.23
C LEU A 12 -14.54 -3.70 -5.14
N ILE A 13 -15.48 -4.59 -4.82
CA ILE A 13 -15.22 -6.03 -4.67
C ILE A 13 -14.88 -6.68 -6.03
N ASN A 14 -15.67 -6.37 -7.08
CA ASN A 14 -15.52 -6.92 -8.43
C ASN A 14 -15.67 -5.83 -9.51
N PRO A 15 -14.76 -4.86 -9.58
CA PRO A 15 -14.78 -3.83 -10.61
C PRO A 15 -14.55 -4.43 -12.01
N LYS A 16 -15.32 -3.95 -13.01
CA LYS A 16 -15.13 -4.31 -14.43
C LYS A 16 -13.70 -4.06 -14.92
N LYS A 17 -13.02 -3.04 -14.37
CA LYS A 17 -11.62 -2.69 -14.64
C LYS A 17 -10.77 -2.89 -13.38
N ARG A 18 -10.61 -4.13 -12.92
CA ARG A 18 -9.89 -4.47 -11.69
C ARG A 18 -8.46 -3.93 -11.65
N ALA A 19 -7.68 -4.13 -12.71
CA ALA A 19 -6.31 -3.63 -12.77
C ALA A 19 -6.23 -2.10 -12.61
N GLN A 20 -7.15 -1.37 -13.24
CA GLN A 20 -7.22 0.08 -13.09
C GLN A 20 -7.61 0.49 -11.67
N HIS A 21 -8.62 -0.17 -11.09
CA HIS A 21 -9.06 0.13 -9.73
C HIS A 21 -7.95 -0.07 -8.70
N ILE A 22 -7.20 -1.18 -8.81
CA ILE A 22 -6.06 -1.45 -7.94
C ILE A 22 -4.95 -0.41 -8.18
N ALA A 23 -4.67 -0.04 -9.43
CA ALA A 23 -3.71 1.02 -9.74
C ALA A 23 -4.11 2.36 -9.12
N ASP A 24 -5.40 2.73 -9.14
CA ASP A 24 -5.90 3.96 -8.53
C ASP A 24 -5.66 3.94 -7.01
N ILE A 25 -5.90 2.80 -6.35
CA ILE A 25 -5.60 2.59 -4.93
C ILE A 25 -4.09 2.75 -4.66
N ARG A 26 -3.23 2.10 -5.45
CA ARG A 26 -1.76 2.23 -5.34
C ARG A 26 -1.32 3.70 -5.43
N MET A 27 -1.90 4.45 -6.36
CA MET A 27 -1.58 5.86 -6.58
C MET A 27 -2.02 6.77 -5.42
N GLN A 28 -2.99 6.37 -4.60
CA GLN A 28 -3.33 7.11 -3.38
C GLN A 28 -2.31 6.86 -2.24
N PHE A 29 -1.74 5.66 -2.16
CA PHE A 29 -0.71 5.35 -1.16
C PHE A 29 0.68 5.88 -1.55
N HIS A 30 1.00 5.89 -2.85
CA HIS A 30 2.27 6.37 -3.39
C HIS A 30 2.80 7.67 -2.76
N PRO A 31 2.06 8.79 -2.69
CA PRO A 31 2.58 10.04 -2.11
C PRO A 31 2.89 9.93 -0.61
N GLN A 32 2.13 9.13 0.14
CA GLN A 32 2.38 8.89 1.57
C GLN A 32 3.66 8.07 1.76
N LEU A 33 3.86 7.06 0.92
CA LEU A 33 5.05 6.20 0.92
C LEU A 33 6.30 6.96 0.43
N LYS A 34 6.15 7.82 -0.57
CA LYS A 34 7.20 8.74 -1.03
C LYS A 34 7.66 9.65 0.11
N LYS A 35 6.72 10.23 0.86
CA LYS A 35 7.04 11.02 2.05
C LYS A 35 7.74 10.19 3.12
N LEU A 36 7.34 8.94 3.32
CA LEU A 36 7.98 8.06 4.30
C LEU A 36 9.47 7.84 3.99
N VAL A 37 9.82 7.58 2.72
CA VAL A 37 11.22 7.35 2.31
C VAL A 37 12.10 8.61 2.38
N GLU A 38 11.52 9.80 2.52
CA GLU A 38 12.28 11.05 2.73
C GLU A 38 12.78 11.19 4.18
N HIS A 39 12.30 10.36 5.11
CA HIS A 39 12.62 10.45 6.54
C HIS A 39 13.46 9.26 7.03
N SER A 40 14.26 9.50 8.09
CA SER A 40 15.06 8.45 8.73
C SER A 40 14.17 7.38 9.40
N PRO A 41 14.55 6.09 9.36
CA PRO A 41 15.73 5.53 8.67
C PRO A 41 15.47 5.14 7.21
N TRP A 42 14.26 5.36 6.70
CA TRP A 42 13.84 4.96 5.36
C TRP A 42 14.57 5.71 4.25
N ASN A 43 15.09 6.90 4.52
CA ASN A 43 15.98 7.62 3.61
C ASN A 43 17.25 6.83 3.25
N ASN A 44 17.71 5.95 4.14
CA ASN A 44 18.82 5.04 3.82
C ASN A 44 18.42 4.01 2.76
N LEU A 45 17.12 3.73 2.54
CA LEU A 45 16.69 2.84 1.46
C LEU A 45 16.88 3.45 0.08
N THR A 46 16.94 4.78 -0.03
CA THR A 46 17.09 5.44 -1.33
C THR A 46 18.36 4.97 -2.06
N GLN A 47 19.43 4.64 -1.32
CA GLN A 47 20.67 4.08 -1.88
C GLN A 47 20.48 2.69 -2.52
N TYR A 48 19.45 1.95 -2.11
CA TYR A 48 19.10 0.62 -2.63
C TYR A 48 17.98 0.66 -3.68
N MET A 49 17.35 1.82 -3.86
CA MET A 49 16.21 2.07 -4.76
C MET A 49 16.60 2.79 -6.06
N VAL A 50 17.77 3.43 -6.09
CA VAL A 50 18.28 4.14 -7.26
C VAL A 50 19.35 3.28 -7.93
N PRO A 51 19.35 3.14 -9.26
CA PRO A 51 20.43 2.46 -9.96
C PRO A 51 21.76 3.22 -9.75
N ASP A 52 22.73 2.53 -9.18
CA ASP A 52 24.12 3.00 -9.08
C ASP A 52 24.90 2.47 -10.30
N PRO A 53 25.82 3.24 -10.91
CA PRO A 53 26.69 2.75 -11.99
C PRO A 53 27.46 1.46 -11.65
N THR A 54 27.59 1.12 -10.36
CA THR A 54 28.28 -0.08 -9.86
C THR A 54 27.36 -1.13 -9.23
N LYS A 55 26.09 -0.80 -8.93
CA LYS A 55 25.15 -1.70 -8.25
C LYS A 55 23.73 -1.55 -8.80
N SER A 56 23.12 -2.69 -9.14
CA SER A 56 21.70 -2.73 -9.46
C SER A 56 20.85 -2.38 -8.23
N PRO A 57 19.72 -1.69 -8.40
CA PRO A 57 18.82 -1.41 -7.30
C PRO A 57 18.33 -2.74 -6.71
N ILE A 58 18.43 -2.87 -5.40
CA ILE A 58 18.11 -4.11 -4.68
C ILE A 58 16.60 -4.25 -4.51
N THR A 59 15.86 -3.15 -4.46
CA THR A 59 14.43 -3.17 -4.16
C THR A 59 13.55 -2.93 -5.38
N THR A 60 14.06 -2.28 -6.43
CA THR A 60 13.26 -1.89 -7.60
C THR A 60 12.85 -3.07 -8.47
N ARG A 61 11.56 -3.13 -8.82
CA ARG A 61 11.00 -4.10 -9.78
C ARG A 61 10.58 -3.40 -11.06
N HIS A 62 10.98 -3.96 -12.19
CA HIS A 62 10.59 -3.47 -13.50
C HIS A 62 9.45 -4.32 -14.05
N VAL A 63 8.23 -3.76 -14.12
CA VAL A 63 7.03 -4.48 -14.62
C VAL A 63 6.27 -3.57 -15.58
N GLY A 64 6.04 -4.05 -16.80
CA GLY A 64 5.31 -3.30 -17.85
C GLY A 64 5.96 -1.96 -18.23
N GLY A 65 7.29 -1.88 -18.14
CA GLY A 65 8.06 -0.65 -18.43
C GLY A 65 7.96 0.42 -17.34
N ILE A 66 7.54 0.05 -16.12
CA ILE A 66 7.44 0.95 -14.96
C ILE A 66 8.32 0.41 -13.85
N ASP A 67 9.05 1.31 -13.19
CA ASP A 67 9.80 1.01 -11.96
C ASP A 67 8.88 1.06 -10.74
N TRP A 68 8.88 -0.01 -9.96
CA TRP A 68 8.14 -0.16 -8.72
C TRP A 68 9.11 -0.29 -7.55
N ASN A 69 8.95 0.55 -6.53
CA ASN A 69 9.83 0.61 -5.37
C ASN A 69 9.08 0.19 -4.09
N PRO A 70 9.04 -1.12 -3.78
CA PRO A 70 8.49 -1.60 -2.51
C PRO A 70 9.36 -1.18 -1.32
N ILE A 71 8.71 -0.71 -0.25
CA ILE A 71 9.39 -0.39 1.00
C ILE A 71 9.77 -1.66 1.76
N ILE A 72 8.87 -2.63 1.78
CA ILE A 72 9.04 -3.91 2.46
C ILE A 72 9.27 -4.97 1.38
N THR A 73 10.48 -5.53 1.35
CA THR A 73 10.95 -6.47 0.32
C THR A 73 11.70 -7.65 0.94
N PRO A 74 11.65 -8.85 0.33
CA PRO A 74 12.42 -10.01 0.79
C PRO A 74 13.93 -9.76 0.85
N ASN A 75 14.45 -8.89 -0.05
CA ASN A 75 15.88 -8.63 -0.17
C ASN A 75 16.45 -7.93 1.07
N LEU A 76 15.62 -7.15 1.77
CA LEU A 76 15.99 -6.50 3.04
C LEU A 76 15.54 -7.31 4.27
N LYS A 77 15.01 -8.52 4.08
CA LYS A 77 14.47 -9.38 5.14
C LYS A 77 13.45 -8.66 6.03
N LEU A 78 12.63 -7.79 5.42
CA LEU A 78 11.58 -7.05 6.12
C LEU A 78 10.25 -7.77 5.99
N ILE A 79 9.48 -7.76 7.07
CA ILE A 79 8.11 -8.29 7.15
C ILE A 79 7.17 -7.22 7.72
N ALA A 80 5.88 -7.36 7.43
CA ALA A 80 4.85 -6.43 7.84
C ALA A 80 3.84 -7.08 8.79
N GLU A 81 3.42 -6.32 9.79
CA GLU A 81 2.20 -6.57 10.54
C GLU A 81 1.25 -5.41 10.25
N LEU A 82 0.03 -5.71 9.83
CA LEU A 82 -0.98 -4.73 9.44
C LEU A 82 -2.17 -4.80 10.39
N ASP A 83 -2.59 -3.65 10.91
CA ASP A 83 -3.87 -3.49 11.60
C ASP A 83 -4.71 -2.45 10.86
N ILE A 84 -5.84 -2.90 10.32
CA ILE A 84 -6.67 -2.12 9.40
C ILE A 84 -7.96 -1.74 10.12
N GLN A 85 -8.17 -0.45 10.31
CA GLN A 85 -9.45 0.11 10.74
C GLN A 85 -10.21 0.61 9.52
N MET A 86 -11.32 -0.05 9.18
CA MET A 86 -12.25 0.37 8.13
C MET A 86 -13.46 1.08 8.74
N LEU A 87 -13.70 2.33 8.36
CA LEU A 87 -14.82 3.14 8.78
C LEU A 87 -15.77 3.38 7.61
N HIS A 88 -17.03 2.95 7.76
CA HIS A 88 -18.07 3.10 6.74
C HIS A 88 -19.00 4.26 7.08
N PRO A 89 -19.42 5.08 6.09
CA PRO A 89 -20.31 6.22 6.33
C PRO A 89 -21.78 5.84 6.63
N GLU A 90 -22.16 4.57 6.49
CA GLU A 90 -23.54 4.10 6.69
C GLU A 90 -23.87 3.73 8.15
N ILE A 91 -25.16 3.81 8.47
CA ILE A 91 -25.74 3.60 9.81
C ILE A 91 -25.70 2.12 10.23
N VAL A 92 -25.55 1.90 11.53
CA VAL A 92 -25.64 0.63 12.26
C VAL A 92 -26.86 -0.21 11.80
N GLY A 93 -26.65 -1.47 11.43
CA GLY A 93 -27.73 -2.45 11.21
C GLY A 93 -27.73 -3.16 9.85
N VAL A 94 -26.91 -2.74 8.89
CA VAL A 94 -26.73 -3.47 7.62
C VAL A 94 -25.43 -4.26 7.69
N PRO A 95 -25.47 -5.61 7.80
CA PRO A 95 -24.26 -6.41 7.70
C PRO A 95 -23.68 -6.25 6.30
N ARG A 96 -22.51 -5.61 6.21
CA ARG A 96 -21.72 -5.70 4.98
C ARG A 96 -21.06 -7.06 4.94
N SER A 97 -21.75 -8.00 4.28
CA SER A 97 -21.10 -9.19 3.77
C SER A 97 -20.09 -8.73 2.74
N ASP A 98 -18.81 -9.02 3.01
CA ASP A 98 -17.68 -9.05 2.07
C ASP A 98 -16.48 -8.16 2.45
N ILE A 99 -16.14 -8.18 3.75
CA ILE A 99 -14.87 -7.64 4.27
C ILE A 99 -13.69 -8.34 3.59
N ASP A 100 -13.77 -9.65 3.39
CA ASP A 100 -12.69 -10.45 2.81
C ASP A 100 -12.28 -9.96 1.41
N ASN A 101 -13.22 -9.78 0.47
CA ASN A 101 -12.85 -9.30 -0.87
C ASN A 101 -12.41 -7.84 -0.88
N ARG A 102 -12.90 -7.01 0.05
CA ARG A 102 -12.40 -5.63 0.22
C ARG A 102 -10.98 -5.61 0.72
N VAL A 103 -10.68 -6.42 1.75
CA VAL A 103 -9.32 -6.61 2.27
C VAL A 103 -8.42 -7.10 1.16
N LYS A 104 -8.81 -8.14 0.42
CA LYS A 104 -8.03 -8.66 -0.72
C LYS A 104 -7.72 -7.59 -1.76
N THR A 105 -8.69 -6.75 -2.10
CA THR A 105 -8.50 -5.65 -3.06
C THR A 105 -7.52 -4.59 -2.54
N ILE A 106 -7.55 -4.30 -1.24
CA ILE A 106 -6.55 -3.43 -0.61
C ILE A 106 -5.18 -4.08 -0.56
N MET A 107 -5.09 -5.37 -0.26
CA MET A 107 -3.83 -6.10 -0.28
C MET A 107 -3.15 -6.01 -1.64
N ASP A 108 -3.92 -6.22 -2.71
CA ASP A 108 -3.46 -6.01 -4.09
C ASP A 108 -3.00 -4.57 -4.34
N GLY A 109 -3.67 -3.59 -3.73
CA GLY A 109 -3.32 -2.17 -3.81
C GLY A 109 -2.11 -1.73 -2.97
N LEU A 110 -1.69 -2.53 -1.99
CA LEU A 110 -0.51 -2.27 -1.17
C LEU A 110 0.77 -2.89 -1.75
N ARG A 111 0.64 -3.91 -2.61
CA ARG A 111 1.76 -4.63 -3.24
C ARG A 111 2.08 -4.15 -4.65
N CYS A 112 3.30 -4.43 -5.09
CA CYS A 112 3.71 -4.33 -6.49
C CYS A 112 2.82 -5.18 -7.41
N PRO A 113 2.56 -4.74 -8.66
CA PRO A 113 1.97 -5.65 -9.64
C PRO A 113 2.94 -6.80 -9.92
N GLN A 114 2.42 -8.03 -9.98
CA GLN A 114 3.27 -9.19 -10.28
C GLN A 114 3.48 -9.36 -11.78
N ASN A 115 2.46 -9.04 -12.56
CA ASN A 115 2.43 -9.22 -14.01
C ASN A 115 1.89 -7.95 -14.69
N GLU A 116 2.12 -7.80 -16.01
CA GLU A 116 1.65 -6.65 -16.78
C GLU A 116 0.12 -6.48 -16.78
N HIS A 117 -0.63 -7.57 -16.63
CA HIS A 117 -2.09 -7.55 -16.55
C HIS A 117 -2.64 -6.89 -15.26
N GLU A 118 -1.81 -6.72 -14.23
CA GLU A 118 -2.19 -6.05 -12.99
C GLU A 118 -1.89 -4.54 -13.02
N ILE A 119 -1.35 -4.04 -14.14
CA ILE A 119 -1.08 -2.62 -14.36
C ILE A 119 -2.32 -1.96 -14.96
N GLY A 120 -2.75 -0.86 -14.34
CA GLY A 120 -3.84 -0.04 -14.86
C GLY A 120 -3.44 0.62 -16.18
N ALA A 121 -4.38 0.72 -17.12
CA ALA A 121 -4.15 1.38 -18.40
C ALA A 121 -3.68 2.84 -18.24
N ASN A 122 -4.13 3.51 -17.17
CA ASN A 122 -3.80 4.91 -16.87
C ASN A 122 -2.67 5.05 -15.84
N THR A 123 -1.94 3.97 -15.50
CA THR A 123 -0.82 4.07 -14.56
C THR A 123 0.28 4.97 -15.17
N PRO A 124 0.76 6.01 -14.45
CA PRO A 124 1.78 6.91 -14.97
C PRO A 124 3.08 6.17 -15.28
N ARG A 125 3.58 6.30 -16.51
CA ARG A 125 4.86 5.71 -16.94
C ARG A 125 6.04 6.68 -16.84
N ASP A 126 5.77 7.98 -16.94
CA ASP A 126 6.80 9.00 -17.12
C ASP A 126 7.23 9.72 -15.82
N LYS A 127 6.69 9.32 -14.65
CA LYS A 127 6.83 10.07 -13.39
C LYS A 127 7.91 9.57 -12.41
N GLY A 128 8.79 8.68 -12.87
CA GLY A 128 9.77 8.01 -12.00
C GLY A 128 9.15 6.84 -11.23
N PRO A 129 9.88 6.25 -10.27
CA PRO A 129 9.46 5.00 -9.64
C PRO A 129 8.20 5.18 -8.77
N ILE A 130 7.28 4.24 -8.88
CA ILE A 130 6.07 4.20 -8.06
C ILE A 130 6.37 3.43 -6.77
N TYR A 131 6.36 4.14 -5.64
CA TYR A 131 6.46 3.53 -4.32
C TYR A 131 5.21 2.72 -3.94
N THR A 132 5.45 1.48 -3.50
CA THR A 132 4.45 0.56 -2.95
C THR A 132 4.87 0.13 -1.55
N LEU A 133 3.92 -0.36 -0.74
CA LEU A 133 4.24 -0.77 0.61
C LEU A 133 5.01 -2.09 0.59
N LEU A 134 4.50 -3.06 -0.17
CA LEU A 134 4.96 -4.44 -0.19
C LEU A 134 5.48 -4.82 -1.57
N ASP A 135 6.48 -5.68 -1.60
CA ASP A 135 6.86 -6.39 -2.80
C ASP A 135 5.84 -7.49 -3.14
N ASP A 136 5.45 -8.28 -2.14
CA ASP A 136 4.41 -9.29 -2.24
C ASP A 136 3.62 -9.45 -0.93
N ASP A 137 2.43 -10.06 -1.01
CA ASP A 137 1.51 -10.24 0.11
C ASP A 137 2.03 -11.22 1.18
N HIS A 138 2.85 -12.20 0.80
CA HIS A 138 3.44 -13.17 1.71
C HIS A 138 4.33 -12.55 2.80
N LEU A 139 4.71 -11.28 2.66
CA LEU A 139 5.55 -10.55 3.62
C LEU A 139 4.77 -10.14 4.86
N ILE A 140 3.44 -10.31 4.84
CA ILE A 140 2.58 -9.97 5.95
C ILE A 140 2.49 -11.16 6.89
N THR A 141 3.01 -10.99 8.10
CA THR A 141 3.02 -12.03 9.12
C THR A 141 1.86 -11.90 10.10
N LYS A 142 1.17 -10.75 10.11
CA LYS A 142 -0.02 -10.51 10.93
C LYS A 142 -0.95 -9.55 10.21
N LEU A 143 -2.23 -9.90 10.17
CA LEU A 143 -3.29 -9.06 9.65
C LEU A 143 -4.44 -9.01 10.65
N SER A 144 -4.82 -7.80 11.04
CA SER A 144 -6.01 -7.51 11.85
C SER A 144 -6.90 -6.56 11.06
N VAL A 145 -8.21 -6.81 11.05
CA VAL A 145 -9.18 -5.97 10.34
C VAL A 145 -10.35 -5.72 11.28
N ASN A 146 -10.54 -4.45 11.60
CA ASN A 146 -11.62 -3.96 12.44
C ASN A 146 -12.52 -3.04 11.61
N THR A 147 -13.81 -3.31 11.63
CA THR A 147 -14.81 -2.49 10.93
C THR A 147 -15.61 -1.68 11.93
N SER A 148 -15.85 -0.40 11.65
CA SER A 148 -16.70 0.46 12.48
C SER A 148 -17.42 1.49 11.62
N HIS A 149 -18.23 2.33 12.26
CA HIS A 149 -19.01 3.36 11.60
C HIS A 149 -18.32 4.71 11.68
N LEU A 150 -18.34 5.45 10.57
CA LEU A 150 -17.94 6.84 10.49
C LEU A 150 -19.17 7.71 10.72
N LEU A 151 -19.25 8.35 11.89
CA LEU A 151 -20.42 9.16 12.26
C LEU A 151 -20.50 10.48 11.48
N ASP A 152 -19.34 11.10 11.26
CA ASP A 152 -19.21 12.33 10.49
C ASP A 152 -18.43 12.01 9.21
N SER A 153 -19.15 11.94 8.09
CA SER A 153 -18.55 11.76 6.77
C SER A 153 -18.23 13.09 6.08
N GLU A 154 -18.62 14.23 6.67
CA GLU A 154 -18.40 15.58 6.13
C GLU A 154 -16.95 16.02 6.23
N ILE A 155 -16.22 15.51 7.21
CA ILE A 155 -14.76 15.71 7.34
C ILE A 155 -13.97 15.27 6.09
N PHE A 156 -14.56 14.42 5.23
CA PHE A 156 -13.95 13.95 3.98
C PHE A 156 -14.74 14.38 2.74
N ALA A 157 -15.71 15.30 2.85
CA ALA A 157 -16.62 15.68 1.76
C ALA A 157 -15.93 16.28 0.52
N ASN A 158 -14.70 16.77 0.66
CA ASN A 158 -13.91 17.28 -0.47
C ASN A 158 -13.35 16.17 -1.38
N HIS A 159 -13.44 14.91 -0.95
CA HIS A 159 -12.94 13.75 -1.69
C HIS A 159 -14.10 12.99 -2.37
N ALA A 160 -14.57 13.52 -3.50
CA ALA A 160 -15.44 12.85 -4.47
C ALA A 160 -16.86 12.43 -4.00
N GLN A 161 -17.72 12.18 -5.00
CA GLN A 161 -19.12 11.78 -4.83
C GLN A 161 -19.20 10.53 -3.95
N ARG A 162 -19.84 10.65 -2.78
CA ARG A 162 -20.05 9.55 -1.85
C ARG A 162 -20.82 8.44 -2.55
N THR A 163 -20.17 7.31 -2.78
CA THR A 163 -20.86 6.08 -3.16
C THR A 163 -21.09 5.24 -1.91
N PRO A 164 -22.03 4.28 -1.94
CA PRO A 164 -22.15 3.30 -0.87
C PRO A 164 -20.82 2.56 -0.62
N ASP A 165 -19.97 2.40 -1.62
CA ASP A 165 -18.72 1.67 -1.49
C ASP A 165 -17.56 2.48 -0.92
N SER A 166 -17.76 3.78 -0.66
CA SER A 166 -16.76 4.65 -0.06
C SER A 166 -16.46 4.23 1.38
N VAL A 167 -15.18 4.07 1.69
CA VAL A 167 -14.71 3.78 3.04
C VAL A 167 -13.57 4.73 3.41
N PHE A 168 -13.51 5.09 4.68
CA PHE A 168 -12.28 5.62 5.26
C PHE A 168 -11.50 4.46 5.86
N MET A 169 -10.22 4.38 5.58
CA MET A 169 -9.36 3.32 6.09
C MET A 169 -8.09 3.91 6.69
N MET A 170 -7.75 3.42 7.88
CA MET A 170 -6.47 3.65 8.51
C MET A 170 -5.75 2.31 8.63
N ILE A 171 -4.52 2.26 8.14
CA ILE A 171 -3.68 1.06 8.17
C ILE A 171 -2.49 1.37 9.06
N ASP A 172 -2.47 0.78 10.23
CA ASP A 172 -1.31 0.73 11.10
C ASP A 172 -0.32 -0.31 10.56
N VAL A 173 0.80 0.18 10.03
CA VAL A 173 1.88 -0.66 9.52
C VAL A 173 2.96 -0.76 10.57
N ASN A 174 3.25 -1.98 11.01
CA ASN A 174 4.42 -2.29 11.83
C ASN A 174 5.41 -3.14 11.03
N VAL A 175 6.53 -2.52 10.63
CA VAL A 175 7.61 -3.20 9.91
C VAL A 175 8.55 -3.84 10.92
N ARG A 176 8.87 -5.12 10.70
CA ARG A 176 9.82 -5.89 11.50
C ARG A 176 10.91 -6.47 10.63
N VAL A 177 12.07 -6.69 11.23
CA VAL A 177 13.19 -7.38 10.60
C VAL A 177 13.04 -8.87 10.92
N ALA A 178 12.92 -9.70 9.88
CA ALA A 178 12.83 -11.15 10.01
C ALA A 178 14.21 -11.76 10.32
N GLU A 179 15.27 -11.24 9.71
CA GLU A 179 16.66 -11.66 9.89
C GLU A 179 17.57 -10.44 9.78
N GLY A 180 18.49 -10.27 10.73
CA GLY A 180 19.40 -9.12 10.76
C GLY A 180 20.48 -9.20 9.69
N THR A 181 20.63 -8.15 8.90
CA THR A 181 21.65 -7.98 7.85
C THR A 181 22.26 -6.58 7.97
N LEU A 182 23.45 -6.36 7.41
CA LEU A 182 24.10 -5.04 7.45
C LEU A 182 23.21 -3.96 6.81
N GLU A 183 22.47 -4.34 5.77
CA GLU A 183 21.59 -3.47 5.00
C GLU A 183 20.33 -3.06 5.78
N ASN A 184 19.86 -3.89 6.72
CA ASN A 184 18.63 -3.64 7.49
C ASN A 184 18.85 -3.25 8.96
N LEU A 185 20.11 -3.13 9.40
CA LEU A 185 20.47 -2.64 10.73
C LEU A 185 19.70 -1.37 11.15
N PRO A 186 19.48 -0.37 10.28
CA PRO A 186 18.73 0.83 10.66
C PRO A 186 17.27 0.57 11.06
N PHE A 187 16.68 -0.58 10.69
CA PHE A 187 15.31 -0.97 11.02
C PHE A 187 15.21 -1.83 12.28
N MET A 188 16.33 -2.27 12.83
CA MET A 188 16.39 -3.09 14.04
C MET A 188 16.36 -2.26 15.34
N VAL A 189 16.67 -0.96 15.25
CA VAL A 189 16.77 -0.03 16.40
C VAL A 189 15.43 0.62 16.71
#